data_AF-A0A2D6GXA7-F1
#
_entry.id   AF-A0A2D6GXA7-F1
#
_cell.length_a   1.000
_cell.length_b   1.000
_cell.length_c   1.000
_cell.angle_alpha   90.00
_cell.angle_beta   90.00
_cell.angle_gamma   90.00
#
_symmetry.space_group_name_H-M   'P 1'
#
loop_
_entity.id
_entity.type
_entity.pdbx_description
1 polymer ?
#
loop_
_entity_poly.entity_id
_entity_poly.type
_entity_poly.pdbx_seq_one_letter_code
_entity_poly.pdbx_strand_id
1 'polypeptide(L)'
;MYNPQNLNECEKEKRRKKRRIVNSLMTSVGIVASLSSIPQVLKIFETGTVEGISLATQAIAFGTVVAWFFYGLYIKNKPLIITTGISAIVLFVVIVQIIQYG
;
A
#
# COMPACT_ATOMS: atom_id res chain seq x y z
N MET A 1 -24.50 -37.53 -21.58
CA MET A 1 -25.57 -36.63 -21.11
C MET A 1 -24.94 -35.33 -20.64
N TYR A 2 -25.22 -34.23 -21.32
CA TYR A 2 -24.79 -32.88 -20.93
C TYR A 2 -25.58 -32.44 -19.69
N ASN A 3 -24.90 -31.97 -18.62
CA ASN A 3 -25.55 -31.45 -17.42
C ASN A 3 -25.21 -29.97 -17.24
N PRO A 4 -26.11 -29.02 -17.56
CA PRO A 4 -25.83 -27.59 -17.50
C PRO A 4 -25.44 -27.06 -16.11
N GLN A 5 -25.74 -27.80 -15.04
CA GLN A 5 -25.30 -27.43 -13.68
C GLN A 5 -23.77 -27.48 -13.53
N ASN A 6 -23.08 -28.40 -14.23
CA ASN A 6 -21.63 -28.53 -14.13
C ASN A 6 -20.87 -27.35 -14.77
N LEU A 7 -21.45 -26.73 -15.81
CA LEU A 7 -20.88 -25.56 -16.47
C LEU A 7 -20.97 -24.33 -15.59
N ASN A 8 -22.12 -24.11 -14.95
CA ASN A 8 -22.31 -23.00 -14.02
C ASN A 8 -21.36 -23.09 -12.82
N GLU A 9 -21.13 -24.30 -12.29
CA GLU A 9 -20.13 -24.51 -11.23
C GLU A 9 -18.69 -24.29 -11.73
N CYS A 10 -18.34 -24.78 -12.92
CA CYS A 10 -17.03 -24.54 -13.55
C CYS A 10 -16.76 -23.03 -13.74
N GLU A 11 -17.75 -22.26 -14.19
CA GLU A 11 -17.65 -20.82 -14.34
C GLU A 11 -17.49 -20.08 -13.00
N LYS A 12 -18.26 -20.46 -11.97
CA LYS A 12 -18.12 -19.91 -10.62
C LYS A 12 -16.73 -20.19 -10.07
N GLU A 13 -16.20 -21.38 -10.28
CA GLU A 13 -14.86 -21.76 -9.84
C GLU A 13 -13.77 -20.94 -10.55
N LYS A 14 -13.87 -20.79 -11.89
CA LYS A 14 -12.97 -19.92 -12.68
C LYS A 14 -12.97 -18.49 -12.15
N ARG A 15 -14.16 -17.91 -11.89
CA ARG A 15 -14.29 -16.55 -11.31
C ARG A 15 -13.67 -16.45 -9.91
N ARG A 16 -13.88 -17.46 -9.05
CA ARG A 16 -13.28 -17.53 -7.71
C ARG A 16 -11.75 -17.63 -7.77
N LYS A 17 -11.21 -18.45 -8.68
CA LYS A 17 -9.75 -18.59 -8.89
C LYS A 17 -9.14 -17.28 -9.39
N LYS A 18 -9.78 -16.62 -10.37
CA LYS A 18 -9.37 -15.29 -10.87
C LYS A 18 -9.35 -14.26 -9.75
N ARG A 19 -10.41 -14.17 -8.92
CA ARG A 19 -10.45 -13.25 -7.76
C ARG A 19 -9.33 -13.53 -6.76
N ARG A 20 -9.06 -14.79 -6.42
CA ARG A 20 -7.96 -15.15 -5.50
C ARG A 20 -6.60 -14.68 -6.01
N ILE A 21 -6.32 -14.89 -7.30
CA ILE A 21 -5.06 -14.46 -7.91
C ILE A 21 -4.93 -12.93 -7.85
N VAL A 22 -5.98 -12.20 -8.23
CA VAL A 22 -5.99 -10.73 -8.18
C VAL A 22 -5.79 -10.23 -6.76
N ASN A 23 -6.50 -10.77 -5.77
CA ASN A 23 -6.35 -10.35 -4.37
C ASN A 23 -4.93 -10.59 -3.85
N SER A 24 -4.34 -11.73 -4.18
CA SER A 24 -2.96 -12.02 -3.80
C SER A 24 -1.99 -11.03 -4.42
N LEU A 25 -2.13 -10.76 -5.73
CA LEU A 25 -1.28 -9.83 -6.45
C LEU A 25 -1.38 -8.41 -5.87
N MET A 26 -2.59 -7.92 -5.65
CA MET A 26 -2.82 -6.57 -5.10
C MET A 26 -2.27 -6.43 -3.68
N THR A 27 -2.34 -7.49 -2.88
CA THR A 27 -1.73 -7.49 -1.53
C THR A 27 -0.22 -7.36 -1.63
N SER A 28 0.43 -8.13 -2.49
CA SER A 28 1.88 -8.06 -2.71
C SER A 28 2.32 -6.69 -3.25
N VAL A 29 1.59 -6.14 -4.22
CA VAL A 29 1.86 -4.79 -4.75
C VAL A 29 1.74 -3.74 -3.65
N GLY A 30 0.72 -3.84 -2.80
CA GLY A 30 0.55 -2.93 -1.67
C GLY A 30 1.74 -2.99 -0.71
N ILE A 31 2.25 -4.18 -0.38
CA ILE A 31 3.44 -4.33 0.48
C ILE A 31 4.66 -3.67 -0.16
N VAL A 32 4.93 -3.95 -1.44
CA VAL A 32 6.07 -3.35 -2.15
C VAL A 32 5.95 -1.83 -2.19
N ALA A 33 4.76 -1.29 -2.48
CA ALA A 33 4.50 0.13 -2.47
C ALA A 33 4.75 0.75 -1.08
N SER A 34 4.34 0.10 -0.01
CA SER A 34 4.57 0.58 1.37
C SER A 34 6.04 0.63 1.76
N LEU A 35 6.84 -0.29 1.23
CA LEU A 35 8.28 -0.35 1.49
C LEU A 35 9.11 0.51 0.52
N SER A 36 8.50 1.02 -0.55
CA SER A 36 9.21 1.77 -1.61
C SER A 36 9.89 3.05 -1.13
N SER A 37 9.44 3.62 -0.01
CA SER A 37 10.05 4.81 0.59
C SER A 37 11.20 4.49 1.55
N ILE A 38 11.49 3.21 1.85
CA ILE A 38 12.62 2.83 2.71
C ILE A 38 13.97 3.24 2.13
N PRO A 39 14.27 3.05 0.82
CA PRO A 39 15.51 3.54 0.23
C PRO A 39 15.68 5.06 0.41
N GLN A 40 14.59 5.83 0.39
CA GLN A 40 14.62 7.27 0.63
C GLN A 40 14.98 7.59 2.09
N VAL A 41 14.41 6.85 3.05
CA VAL A 41 14.75 6.98 4.49
C VAL A 41 16.24 6.70 4.73
N LEU A 42 16.74 5.60 4.17
CA LEU A 42 18.15 5.21 4.31
C LEU A 42 19.08 6.26 3.70
N LYS A 43 18.76 6.75 2.49
CA LYS A 43 19.55 7.77 1.83
C LYS A 43 19.66 9.05 2.66
N ILE A 44 18.56 9.53 3.27
CA ILE A 44 18.60 10.72 4.12
C ILE A 44 19.43 10.48 5.38
N PHE A 45 19.34 9.29 5.99
CA PHE A 45 20.18 8.95 7.14
C PHE A 45 21.67 8.90 6.79
N GLU A 46 22.02 8.39 5.61
CA GLU A 46 23.42 8.26 5.17
C GLU A 46 24.02 9.61 4.74
N THR A 47 23.27 10.43 3.99
CA THR A 47 23.80 11.68 3.43
C THR A 47 23.53 12.90 4.29
N GLY A 48 22.51 12.86 5.16
CA GLY A 48 22.00 14.03 5.88
C GLY A 48 21.44 15.11 4.96
N THR A 49 21.25 14.84 3.67
CA THR A 49 20.81 15.83 2.69
C THR A 49 19.35 15.62 2.31
N VAL A 50 18.56 16.69 2.48
CA VAL A 50 17.14 16.73 2.10
C VAL A 50 16.84 17.78 1.02
N GLU A 51 17.87 18.41 0.47
CA GLU A 51 17.76 19.34 -0.65
C GLU A 51 17.07 18.65 -1.85
N GLY A 52 16.02 19.30 -2.37
CA GLY A 52 15.19 18.76 -3.46
C GLY A 52 14.03 17.87 -3.00
N ILE A 53 13.91 17.55 -1.72
CA ILE A 53 12.77 16.81 -1.18
C ILE A 53 11.74 17.78 -0.61
N SER A 54 10.58 17.86 -1.27
CA SER A 54 9.48 18.73 -0.82
C SER A 54 8.75 18.18 0.41
N LEU A 55 8.84 18.90 1.53
CA LEU A 55 8.07 18.60 2.74
C LEU A 55 6.55 18.59 2.46
N ALA A 56 6.06 19.56 1.69
CA ALA A 56 4.64 19.67 1.35
C ALA A 56 4.15 18.43 0.60
N THR A 57 4.96 17.90 -0.33
CA THR A 57 4.63 16.67 -1.07
C THR A 57 4.53 15.48 -0.13
N GLN A 58 5.48 15.32 0.80
CA GLN A 58 5.46 14.22 1.77
C GLN A 58 4.29 14.34 2.76
N ALA A 59 3.96 15.56 3.20
CA ALA A 59 2.83 15.80 4.10
C ALA A 59 1.47 15.47 3.43
N ILE A 60 1.27 15.87 2.17
CA ILE A 60 0.06 15.52 1.39
C ILE A 60 -0.02 14.00 1.18
N ALA A 61 1.08 13.36 0.84
CA ALA A 61 1.14 11.90 0.68
C ALA A 61 0.80 11.19 2.00
N PHE A 62 1.35 11.64 3.12
CA PHE A 62 1.03 11.11 4.44
C PHE A 62 -0.45 11.26 4.78
N GLY A 63 -1.03 12.45 4.59
CA GLY A 63 -2.47 12.68 4.80
C GLY A 63 -3.35 11.77 3.92
N THR A 64 -2.95 11.57 2.67
CA THR A 64 -3.65 10.66 1.74
C THR A 64 -3.63 9.22 2.24
N VAL A 65 -2.47 8.73 2.66
CA VAL A 65 -2.31 7.36 3.18
C VAL A 65 -3.09 7.16 4.48
N VAL A 66 -3.08 8.14 5.38
CA VAL A 66 -3.87 8.12 6.61
C VAL A 66 -5.37 8.08 6.31
N ALA A 67 -5.85 8.86 5.34
CA ALA A 67 -7.25 8.80 4.90
C ALA A 67 -7.61 7.40 4.35
N TRP A 68 -6.73 6.80 3.53
CA TRP A 68 -6.93 5.42 3.04
C TRP A 68 -6.92 4.38 4.16
N PHE A 69 -6.11 4.56 5.20
CA PHE A 69 -6.09 3.68 6.36
C PHE A 69 -7.44 3.69 7.07
N PHE A 70 -7.99 4.87 7.38
CA PHE A 70 -9.31 5.00 7.99
C PHE A 70 -10.42 4.47 7.09
N TYR A 71 -10.34 4.72 5.78
CA TYR A 71 -11.26 4.12 4.83
C TYR A 71 -11.19 2.59 4.83
N GLY A 72 -9.98 2.03 4.88
CA GLY A 72 -9.75 0.58 4.99
C GLY A 72 -10.38 -0.02 6.25
N LEU A 73 -10.28 0.67 7.38
CA LEU A 73 -10.95 0.29 8.63
C LEU A 73 -12.48 0.28 8.46
N TYR A 74 -13.03 1.33 7.84
CA TYR A 74 -14.48 1.44 7.59
C TYR A 74 -15.02 0.27 6.75
N ILE A 75 -14.32 -0.12 5.67
CA ILE A 75 -14.73 -1.25 4.81
C ILE A 75 -14.20 -2.62 5.27
N LYS A 76 -13.52 -2.68 6.43
CA LYS A 76 -12.88 -3.89 6.99
C LYS A 76 -11.95 -4.62 6.02
N ASN A 77 -11.25 -3.86 5.16
CA ASN A 77 -10.30 -4.40 4.18
C ASN A 77 -8.91 -4.56 4.79
N LYS A 78 -8.60 -5.77 5.28
CA LYS A 78 -7.32 -6.08 5.96
C LYS A 78 -6.08 -5.74 5.12
N PRO A 79 -5.95 -6.15 3.84
CA PRO A 79 -4.82 -5.75 3.01
C PRO A 79 -4.60 -4.24 2.97
N LEU A 80 -5.67 -3.47 2.73
CA LEU A 80 -5.58 -2.01 2.63
C LEU A 80 -5.14 -1.37 3.95
N ILE A 81 -5.69 -1.84 5.09
CA ILE A 81 -5.31 -1.37 6.43
C ILE A 81 -3.82 -1.62 6.69
N ILE A 82 -3.34 -2.83 6.41
CA ILE A 82 -1.95 -3.22 6.70
C ILE A 82 -0.97 -2.41 5.84
N THR A 83 -1.22 -2.33 4.53
CA THR A 83 -0.29 -1.65 3.61
C THR A 83 -0.26 -0.15 3.87
N THR A 84 -1.42 0.50 4.00
CA THR A 84 -1.47 1.94 4.29
C THR A 84 -0.94 2.27 5.69
N GLY A 85 -1.11 1.40 6.68
CA GLY A 85 -0.50 1.56 8.00
C GLY A 85 1.04 1.56 7.94
N ILE A 86 1.63 0.60 7.22
CA ILE A 86 3.09 0.55 7.01
C ILE A 86 3.56 1.80 6.26
N SER A 87 2.88 2.18 5.17
CA SER A 87 3.18 3.39 4.40
C SER A 87 3.15 4.65 5.25
N ALA A 88 2.17 4.78 6.15
CA ALA A 88 2.04 5.94 7.03
C ALA A 88 3.25 6.06 7.97
N ILE A 89 3.70 4.94 8.56
CA ILE A 89 4.88 4.93 9.43
C ILE A 89 6.13 5.35 8.65
N VAL A 90 6.36 4.79 7.46
CA VAL A 90 7.55 5.12 6.66
C VAL A 90 7.53 6.58 6.22
N LEU A 91 6.39 7.10 5.74
CA LEU A 91 6.26 8.50 5.35
C LEU A 91 6.42 9.46 6.54
N PHE A 92 5.94 9.08 7.72
CA PHE A 92 6.15 9.85 8.94
C PHE A 92 7.64 9.97 9.28
N VAL A 93 8.40 8.87 9.16
CA VAL A 93 9.86 8.90 9.34
C VAL A 93 10.53 9.85 8.34
N VAL A 94 10.16 9.78 7.06
CA VAL A 94 10.68 10.70 6.03
C VAL A 94 10.39 12.17 6.40
N ILE A 95 9.17 12.48 6.83
CA ILE A 95 8.79 13.84 7.24
C ILE A 95 9.65 14.31 8.42
N VAL A 96 9.83 13.46 9.43
CA VAL A 96 10.68 13.78 10.59
C VAL A 96 12.12 14.04 10.17
N GLN A 97 12.67 13.23 9.27
CA GLN A 97 14.03 13.45 8.75
C GLN A 97 14.13 14.77 7.98
N ILE A 98 13.15 15.14 7.16
CA ILE A 98 13.15 16.43 6.46
C ILE A 98 13.15 17.60 7.44
N ILE A 99 12.43 17.50 8.56
CA ILE A 99 12.39 18.54 9.60
C ILE A 99 13.72 18.60 10.40
N GLN A 100 14.41 17.47 10.57
CA GLN A 100 15.66 17.41 11.33
C GLN A 100 16.88 17.84 10.53
N TYR A 101 16.92 17.53 9.24
CA TYR A 101 18.06 17.78 8.34
C TYR A 101 17.86 18.99 7.40
N GLY A 102 16.65 19.56 7.34
CA GLY A 102 16.33 20.76 6.58
C GLY A 102 16.45 22.03 7.41
#